data_AF-A0A7Y7X8E9-F1
#
_entry.id   AF-A0A7Y7X8E9-F1
#
_cell.length_a   1.000
_cell.length_b   1.000
_cell.length_c   1.000
_cell.angle_alpha   90.00
_cell.angle_beta   90.00
_cell.angle_gamma   90.00
#
_symmetry.space_group_name_H-M   'P 1'
#
loop_
_entity.id
_entity.type
_entity.pdbx_description
1 polymer ?
#
loop_
_entity_poly.entity_id
_entity_poly.type
_entity_poly.pdbx_seq_one_letter_code
_entity_poly.pdbx_strand_id
1 'polypeptide(L)'
;MYRFFEQLSSRIAAPFISEPSRNSKVWQCRCGQSVFFRNSQCLACAAALGYEPQGSVLSSLQPGPYPESWQLDTGPDAGLFRRCTNLDTAAACNWLIPYAHGSSLCTACALNRTIPDLSVPDNPERWCKVETAKRRLVAQLITLGLQVIPKTWDEDNGLAFDFVGVDLEGKAPMTGHANGLITLDIKEADDAHREKVRVQMREPYRTLLGHFRHEVGHYYWDRLIANTHWLEPFRGLFGDERTSYADALERHYQQGAPQDWAQHFVSAYATMHPWEDWAETWAHYLHMMDAVDTALGFGMSAKESDFDYPAFPLSALYDPQHPEGPAFLSFVNAWIELAGMLNELSRSMGQPDFYPFVLPPATIAKLHFIHLVIQEEGGRADEVLQVPS
;
A
#
# COMPACT_ATOMS: atom_id res chain seq x y z
N MET A 1 -20.47 -0.71 -42.12
CA MET A 1 -19.07 -0.87 -41.66
C MET A 1 -18.46 0.45 -41.16
N TYR A 2 -19.26 1.39 -40.61
CA TYR A 2 -18.79 2.68 -40.08
C TYR A 2 -19.65 3.14 -38.88
N ARG A 3 -20.13 2.20 -38.04
CA ARG A 3 -20.80 2.55 -36.76
C ARG A 3 -20.00 2.18 -35.52
N PHE A 4 -18.96 1.35 -35.68
CA PHE A 4 -18.09 0.96 -34.57
C PHE A 4 -17.00 2.02 -34.28
N PHE A 5 -16.52 2.73 -35.31
CA PHE A 5 -15.53 3.80 -35.14
C PHE A 5 -16.14 5.14 -34.69
N GLU A 6 -17.39 5.47 -35.06
CA GLU A 6 -18.04 6.72 -34.63
C GLU A 6 -18.39 6.71 -33.13
N GLN A 7 -18.75 5.55 -32.56
CA GLN A 7 -18.99 5.40 -31.12
C GLN A 7 -17.71 5.48 -30.26
N LEU A 8 -16.53 5.25 -30.87
CA LEU A 8 -15.23 5.46 -30.21
C LEU A 8 -14.83 6.94 -30.22
N SER A 9 -15.13 7.68 -31.29
CA SER A 9 -14.82 9.11 -31.38
C SER A 9 -15.71 10.00 -30.51
N SER A 10 -16.96 9.61 -30.23
CA SER A 10 -17.87 10.41 -29.40
C SER A 10 -17.65 10.24 -27.89
N ARG A 11 -16.77 9.33 -27.45
CA ARG A 11 -16.37 9.15 -26.04
C ARG A 11 -15.08 9.89 -25.67
N ILE A 12 -14.45 10.61 -26.61
CA ILE A 12 -13.14 11.27 -26.41
C ILE A 12 -13.27 12.82 -26.37
N ALA A 13 -14.46 13.37 -26.58
CA ALA A 13 -14.67 14.82 -26.65
C ALA A 13 -15.62 15.33 -25.56
N ALA A 14 -15.20 15.24 -24.29
CA ALA A 14 -15.69 16.13 -23.25
C ALA A 14 -14.48 16.85 -22.65
N PRO A 15 -14.47 18.19 -22.59
CA PRO A 15 -13.41 18.90 -21.90
C PRO A 15 -13.55 18.60 -20.41
N PHE A 16 -12.66 17.74 -19.89
CA PHE A 16 -12.41 17.60 -18.47
C PHE A 16 -11.87 18.94 -17.96
N ILE A 17 -12.76 19.84 -17.57
CA ILE A 17 -12.43 20.88 -16.60
C ILE A 17 -12.78 20.25 -15.25
N SER A 18 -11.92 19.35 -14.79
CA SER A 18 -11.86 19.05 -13.36
C SER A 18 -11.20 20.26 -12.71
N GLU A 19 -11.82 20.80 -11.67
CA GLU A 19 -11.07 21.57 -10.67
C GLU A 19 -9.80 20.78 -10.28
N PRO A 20 -8.71 21.43 -9.86
CA PRO A 20 -7.47 20.75 -9.50
C PRO A 20 -7.69 19.95 -8.20
N SER A 21 -8.38 18.83 -8.31
CA SER A 21 -8.19 17.64 -7.50
C SER A 21 -6.69 17.40 -7.46
N ARG A 22 -6.13 17.30 -6.26
CA ARG A 22 -4.73 16.92 -6.08
C ARG A 22 -4.52 15.60 -6.83
N ASN A 23 -3.88 15.65 -8.00
CA ASN A 23 -3.46 14.45 -8.74
C ASN A 23 -2.47 13.67 -7.85
N SER A 24 -2.99 12.81 -6.99
CA SER A 24 -2.30 12.35 -5.78
C SER A 24 -1.10 11.43 -6.06
N LYS A 25 -0.95 10.96 -7.31
CA LYS A 25 0.16 10.08 -7.72
C LYS A 25 0.75 10.37 -9.10
N VAL A 26 0.33 11.46 -9.75
CA VAL A 26 0.87 11.93 -11.04
C VAL A 26 1.23 13.41 -10.92
N TRP A 27 2.51 13.71 -11.08
CA TRP A 27 3.03 15.06 -10.96
C TRP A 27 3.49 15.57 -12.31
N GLN A 28 3.70 16.88 -12.41
CA GLN A 28 4.24 17.51 -13.60
C GLN A 28 5.69 17.93 -13.35
N CYS A 29 6.57 17.53 -14.27
CA CYS A 29 7.91 18.09 -14.35
C CYS A 29 7.82 19.57 -14.80
N ARG A 30 8.86 20.38 -14.54
CA ARG A 30 8.98 21.76 -15.04
C ARG A 30 8.71 21.96 -16.54
N CYS A 31 8.88 20.92 -17.35
CA CYS A 31 8.60 20.96 -18.78
C CYS A 31 7.15 20.57 -19.16
N GLY A 32 6.28 20.35 -18.18
CA GLY A 32 4.89 19.91 -18.35
C GLY A 32 4.70 18.40 -18.52
N GLN A 33 5.77 17.62 -18.65
CA GLN A 33 5.67 16.16 -18.80
C GLN A 33 5.17 15.51 -17.51
N SER A 34 4.21 14.60 -17.62
CA SER A 34 3.76 13.76 -16.51
C SER A 34 4.90 12.86 -16.01
N VAL A 35 5.08 12.85 -14.69
CA VAL A 35 6.05 12.01 -13.98
C VAL A 35 5.33 11.22 -12.89
N PHE A 36 5.80 10.02 -12.65
CA PHE A 36 5.20 9.02 -11.77
C PHE A 36 6.13 8.69 -10.63
N PHE A 37 5.57 8.19 -9.53
CA PHE A 37 6.24 7.95 -8.23
C PHE A 37 7.68 7.38 -8.29
N ARG A 38 7.99 6.51 -9.26
CA ARG A 38 9.31 5.86 -9.40
C ARG A 38 10.33 6.64 -10.22
N ASN A 39 9.94 7.70 -10.93
CA ASN A 39 10.86 8.40 -11.80
C ASN A 39 11.90 9.17 -10.98
N SER A 40 13.18 8.98 -11.32
CA SER A 40 14.32 9.74 -10.79
C SER A 40 14.83 10.80 -11.78
N GLN A 41 14.36 10.74 -13.03
CA GLN A 41 14.67 11.68 -14.10
C GLN A 41 13.47 11.83 -15.04
N CYS A 42 13.25 13.05 -15.53
CA CYS A 42 12.28 13.30 -16.60
C CYS A 42 12.89 12.91 -17.95
N LEU A 43 12.23 12.02 -18.70
CA LEU A 43 12.73 11.58 -20.01
C LEU A 43 12.59 12.64 -21.12
N ALA A 44 11.75 13.67 -20.92
CA ALA A 44 11.53 14.72 -21.91
C ALA A 44 12.58 15.85 -21.83
N CYS A 45 12.96 16.26 -20.62
CA CYS A 45 13.87 17.41 -20.41
C CYS A 45 15.13 17.05 -19.61
N ALA A 46 15.34 15.78 -19.27
CA ALA A 46 16.45 15.25 -18.48
C ALA A 46 16.58 15.81 -17.04
N ALA A 47 15.59 16.58 -16.56
CA ALA A 47 15.59 17.12 -15.21
C ALA A 47 15.65 15.99 -14.16
N ALA A 48 16.52 16.15 -13.17
CA ALA A 48 16.54 15.28 -11.99
C ALA A 48 15.22 15.42 -11.23
N LEU A 49 14.71 14.31 -10.70
CA LEU A 49 13.47 14.25 -9.92
C LEU A 49 13.76 13.75 -8.50
N GLY A 50 12.90 14.15 -7.57
CA GLY A 50 12.96 13.70 -6.18
C GLY A 50 11.58 13.67 -5.53
N TYR A 51 11.30 12.60 -4.79
CA TYR A 51 10.09 12.46 -3.99
C TYR A 51 10.31 13.01 -2.58
N GLU A 52 9.54 14.02 -2.19
CA GLU A 52 9.52 14.59 -0.85
C GLU A 52 8.36 13.95 -0.06
N PRO A 53 8.66 13.15 0.98
CA PRO A 53 7.66 12.31 1.61
C PRO A 53 6.62 13.05 2.47
N GLN A 54 6.96 14.19 3.09
CA GLN A 54 6.02 14.89 4.00
C GLN A 54 4.91 15.60 3.24
N GLY A 55 5.26 16.27 2.15
CA GLY A 55 4.33 16.89 1.20
C GLY A 55 3.75 15.91 0.18
N SER A 56 4.17 14.64 0.20
CA SER A 56 3.74 13.60 -0.74
C SER A 56 3.87 14.06 -2.20
N VAL A 57 5.00 14.66 -2.56
CA VAL A 57 5.20 15.31 -3.86
C VAL A 57 6.43 14.79 -4.59
N LEU A 58 6.28 14.44 -5.87
CA LEU A 58 7.39 14.22 -6.78
C LEU A 58 7.65 15.52 -7.55
N SER A 59 8.85 16.07 -7.44
CA SER A 59 9.21 17.33 -8.08
C SER A 59 10.45 17.18 -8.96
N SER A 60 10.55 18.00 -10.00
CA SER A 60 11.85 18.26 -10.62
C SER A 60 12.70 19.17 -9.75
N LEU A 61 14.02 18.97 -9.82
CA LEU A 61 14.97 19.52 -8.87
C LEU A 61 15.87 20.57 -9.51
N GLN A 62 16.05 21.70 -8.82
CA GLN A 62 17.05 22.71 -9.16
C GLN A 62 18.27 22.54 -8.25
N PRO A 63 19.51 22.72 -8.75
CA PRO A 63 20.68 22.79 -7.89
C PRO A 63 20.53 23.91 -6.86
N GLY A 64 20.76 23.58 -5.59
CA GLY A 64 20.78 24.54 -4.50
C GLY A 64 22.14 25.24 -4.35
N PRO A 65 22.26 26.14 -3.36
CA PRO A 65 23.47 26.96 -3.17
C PRO A 65 24.66 26.20 -2.57
N TYR A 66 24.46 24.97 -2.07
CA TYR A 66 25.51 24.13 -1.49
C TYR A 66 25.76 22.85 -2.31
N PRO A 67 26.92 22.17 -2.14
CA PRO A 67 27.19 20.89 -2.79
C PRO A 67 26.08 19.86 -2.49
N GLU A 68 25.62 19.17 -3.53
CA GLU A 68 24.57 18.12 -3.46
C GLU A 68 23.22 18.58 -2.87
N SER A 69 23.04 19.90 -2.67
CA SER A 69 21.76 20.48 -2.28
C SER A 69 20.85 20.66 -3.48
N TRP A 70 19.55 20.47 -3.26
CA TRP A 70 18.50 20.56 -4.25
C TRP A 70 17.32 21.37 -3.72
N GLN A 71 16.62 22.06 -4.61
CA GLN A 71 15.34 22.72 -4.36
C GLN A 71 14.26 22.10 -5.25
N LEU A 72 13.03 22.05 -4.74
CA LEU A 72 11.87 21.59 -5.50
C LEU A 72 11.39 22.72 -6.44
N ASP A 73 11.04 22.40 -7.68
CA ASP A 73 10.34 23.35 -8.55
C ASP A 73 8.92 23.62 -8.05
N THR A 74 8.24 22.60 -7.52
CA THR A 74 6.83 22.66 -7.09
C THR A 74 6.64 23.26 -5.69
N GLY A 75 7.67 23.86 -5.11
CA GLY A 75 7.62 24.49 -3.79
C GLY A 75 8.99 24.99 -3.35
N PRO A 76 9.49 26.11 -3.90
CA PRO A 76 10.83 26.63 -3.60
C PRO A 76 11.05 26.95 -2.11
N ASP A 77 9.97 27.25 -1.39
CA ASP A 77 9.99 27.59 0.04
C ASP A 77 10.04 26.36 0.96
N ALA A 78 9.95 25.13 0.42
CA ALA A 78 10.03 23.89 1.19
C ALA A 78 11.43 23.62 1.78
N GLY A 79 12.41 24.45 1.44
CA GLY A 79 13.79 24.36 1.91
C GLY A 79 14.71 23.59 0.97
N LEU A 80 15.90 23.24 1.48
CA LEU A 80 16.91 22.50 0.75
C LEU A 80 16.85 21.02 1.07
N PHE A 81 17.10 20.19 0.06
CA PHE A 81 17.10 18.74 0.15
C PHE A 81 18.39 18.13 -0.38
N ARG A 82 18.64 16.87 -0.04
CA ARG A 82 19.60 15.97 -0.70
C ARG A 82 18.84 14.76 -1.23
N ARG A 83 19.38 14.11 -2.26
CA ARG A 83 18.88 12.80 -2.70
C ARG A 83 19.47 11.71 -1.81
N CYS A 84 18.69 10.66 -1.55
CA CYS A 84 19.13 9.52 -0.77
C CYS A 84 20.38 8.86 -1.38
N THR A 85 21.34 8.43 -0.55
CA THR A 85 22.55 7.71 -1.00
C THR A 85 22.24 6.45 -1.81
N ASN A 86 21.09 5.82 -1.58
CA ASN A 86 20.62 4.66 -2.34
C ASN A 86 20.09 4.98 -3.74
N LEU A 87 20.24 6.22 -4.23
CA LEU A 87 19.88 6.59 -5.60
C LEU A 87 20.74 5.84 -6.63
N ASP A 88 22.05 5.84 -6.44
CA ASP A 88 23.03 5.30 -7.40
C ASP A 88 23.39 3.83 -7.11
N THR A 89 22.67 3.20 -6.17
CA THR A 89 22.78 1.76 -5.88
C THR A 89 21.67 0.98 -6.59
N ALA A 90 21.68 -0.35 -6.48
CA ALA A 90 20.62 -1.16 -7.11
C ALA A 90 19.21 -0.87 -6.58
N ALA A 91 19.07 -0.27 -5.39
CA ALA A 91 17.77 0.15 -4.85
C ALA A 91 17.09 1.27 -5.65
N ALA A 92 17.87 2.04 -6.45
CA ALA A 92 17.41 3.13 -7.30
C ALA A 92 16.45 4.09 -6.58
N CYS A 93 16.81 4.54 -5.38
CA CYS A 93 15.94 5.36 -4.54
C CYS A 93 15.86 6.81 -5.04
N ASN A 94 14.64 7.31 -5.31
CA ASN A 94 14.42 8.69 -5.73
C ASN A 94 13.94 9.63 -4.59
N TRP A 95 14.03 9.21 -3.33
CA TRP A 95 13.52 10.00 -2.21
C TRP A 95 14.49 11.09 -1.76
N LEU A 96 13.92 12.18 -1.27
CA LEU A 96 14.62 13.33 -0.73
C LEU A 96 14.76 13.26 0.78
N ILE A 97 15.78 13.95 1.27
CA ILE A 97 16.11 14.11 2.69
C ILE A 97 16.32 15.61 2.92
N PRO A 98 15.78 16.22 3.99
CA PRO A 98 16.11 17.60 4.32
C PRO A 98 17.63 17.79 4.42
N TYR A 99 18.16 18.86 3.82
CA TYR A 99 19.61 19.07 3.68
C TYR A 99 20.33 19.14 5.02
N ALA A 100 19.67 19.73 6.03
CA ALA A 100 20.20 19.87 7.39
C ALA A 100 20.12 18.55 8.22
N HIS A 101 19.48 17.51 7.71
CA HIS A 101 19.32 16.26 8.44
C HIS A 101 20.66 15.49 8.51
N GLY A 102 20.95 14.86 9.66
CA GLY A 102 22.23 14.14 9.85
C GLY A 102 22.34 12.83 9.05
N SER A 103 21.21 12.21 8.67
CA SER A 103 21.19 10.96 7.91
C SER A 103 21.45 11.18 6.41
N SER A 104 22.15 10.22 5.80
CA SER A 104 22.34 10.09 4.35
C SER A 104 21.30 9.18 3.68
N LEU A 105 20.52 8.44 4.47
CA LEU A 105 19.41 7.61 4.02
C LEU A 105 18.05 8.29 4.30
N CYS A 106 17.13 8.19 3.34
CA CYS A 106 15.75 8.65 3.51
C CYS A 106 14.99 7.75 4.49
N THR A 107 13.84 8.21 4.98
CA THR A 107 13.00 7.50 5.95
C THR A 107 12.74 6.05 5.53
N ALA A 108 12.40 5.77 4.27
CA ALA A 108 12.16 4.40 3.81
C ALA A 108 13.43 3.53 3.75
N CYS A 109 14.56 4.08 3.31
CA CYS A 109 15.83 3.33 3.24
C CYS A 109 16.46 3.10 4.62
N ALA A 110 16.23 4.01 5.57
CA ALA A 110 16.68 3.88 6.95
C ALA A 110 16.00 2.72 7.71
N LEU A 111 14.86 2.23 7.22
CA LEU A 111 14.20 1.05 7.79
C LEU A 111 14.93 -0.26 7.46
N ASN A 112 15.92 -0.27 6.56
CA ASN A 112 16.67 -1.49 6.27
C ASN A 112 17.64 -1.77 7.40
N ARG A 113 17.44 -2.91 8.07
CA ARG A 113 18.46 -3.50 8.93
C ARG A 113 19.39 -4.37 8.11
N THR A 114 18.84 -5.18 7.20
CA THR A 114 19.61 -6.05 6.29
C THR A 114 19.17 -5.86 4.85
N ILE A 115 20.13 -5.61 3.96
CA ILE A 115 19.95 -5.65 2.50
C ILE A 115 20.45 -6.99 1.95
N PRO A 116 19.98 -7.46 0.79
CA PRO A 116 20.41 -8.74 0.27
C PRO A 116 21.88 -8.70 -0.17
N ASP A 117 22.54 -9.86 -0.16
CA ASP A 117 23.92 -10.00 -0.66
C ASP A 117 23.97 -9.67 -2.17
N LEU A 118 24.57 -8.53 -2.51
CA LEU A 118 24.66 -8.04 -3.88
C LEU A 118 25.73 -8.75 -4.72
N SER A 119 26.51 -9.65 -4.13
CA SER A 119 27.40 -10.54 -4.88
C SER A 119 26.64 -11.63 -5.65
N VAL A 120 25.40 -11.93 -5.24
CA VAL A 120 24.50 -12.82 -5.95
C VAL A 120 23.90 -12.09 -7.17
N PRO A 121 24.08 -12.58 -8.40
CA PRO A 121 23.76 -11.85 -9.63
C PRO A 121 22.33 -11.29 -9.74
N ASP A 122 21.32 -12.01 -9.24
CA ASP A 122 19.92 -11.61 -9.32
C ASP A 122 19.49 -10.61 -8.22
N ASN A 123 20.24 -10.53 -7.13
CA ASN A 123 19.84 -9.76 -5.94
C ASN A 123 19.78 -8.25 -6.18
N PRO A 124 20.63 -7.61 -7.00
CA PRO A 124 20.48 -6.21 -7.38
C PRO A 124 19.09 -5.88 -7.96
N GLU A 125 18.59 -6.67 -8.91
CA GLU A 125 17.26 -6.47 -9.50
C GLU A 125 16.15 -6.72 -8.48
N ARG A 126 16.26 -7.82 -7.72
CA ARG A 126 15.29 -8.17 -6.68
C ARG A 126 15.20 -7.07 -5.62
N TRP A 127 16.34 -6.52 -5.19
CA TRP A 127 16.39 -5.42 -4.22
C TRP A 127 15.68 -4.17 -4.75
N CYS A 128 15.87 -3.82 -6.03
CA CYS A 128 15.14 -2.72 -6.67
C CYS A 128 13.62 -2.89 -6.60
N LYS A 129 13.12 -4.10 -6.90
CA LYS A 129 11.69 -4.44 -6.86
C LYS A 129 11.13 -4.37 -5.43
N VAL A 130 11.83 -4.97 -4.46
CA VAL A 130 11.46 -4.93 -3.03
C VAL A 130 11.41 -3.50 -2.52
N GLU A 131 12.47 -2.72 -2.76
CA GLU A 131 12.55 -1.33 -2.33
C GLU A 131 11.47 -0.45 -2.97
N THR A 132 11.12 -0.71 -4.23
CA THR A 132 10.00 -0.04 -4.88
C THR A 132 8.68 -0.30 -4.14
N ALA A 133 8.40 -1.55 -3.80
CA ALA A 133 7.19 -1.93 -3.08
C ALA A 133 7.17 -1.32 -1.66
N LYS A 134 8.28 -1.47 -0.91
CA LYS A 134 8.42 -0.87 0.42
C LYS A 134 8.23 0.65 0.39
N ARG A 135 8.81 1.37 -0.58
CA ARG A 135 8.62 2.84 -0.68
C ARG A 135 7.16 3.22 -0.92
N ARG A 136 6.40 2.44 -1.70
CA ARG A 136 4.96 2.67 -1.87
C ARG A 136 4.20 2.52 -0.55
N LEU A 137 4.48 1.44 0.18
CA LEU A 137 3.94 1.23 1.53
C LEU A 137 4.29 2.41 2.46
N VAL A 138 5.57 2.75 2.58
CA VAL A 138 6.03 3.80 3.51
C VAL A 138 5.44 5.17 3.15
N ALA A 139 5.35 5.50 1.86
CA ALA A 139 4.67 6.71 1.41
C ALA A 139 3.21 6.72 1.87
N GLN A 140 2.49 5.61 1.68
CA GLN A 140 1.11 5.47 2.11
C GLN A 140 0.95 5.64 3.63
N LEU A 141 1.81 5.01 4.44
CA LEU A 141 1.76 5.15 5.91
C LEU A 141 1.95 6.61 6.34
N ILE A 142 2.91 7.33 5.75
CA ILE A 142 3.16 8.75 6.03
C ILE A 142 1.96 9.63 5.61
N THR A 143 1.38 9.37 4.43
CA THR A 143 0.18 10.09 3.97
C THR A 143 -0.98 9.87 4.93
N LEU A 144 -1.18 8.63 5.40
CA LEU A 144 -2.19 8.29 6.39
C LEU A 144 -1.90 8.85 7.79
N GLY A 145 -0.76 9.51 8.02
CA GLY A 145 -0.39 10.10 9.31
C GLY A 145 0.19 9.10 10.32
N LEU A 146 0.41 7.84 9.92
CA LEU A 146 0.97 6.81 10.78
C LEU A 146 2.46 7.04 11.02
N GLN A 147 2.90 6.85 12.26
CA GLN A 147 4.30 6.98 12.62
C GLN A 147 5.14 5.87 11.97
N VAL A 148 6.22 6.27 11.31
CA VAL A 148 7.21 5.36 10.70
C VAL A 148 8.58 5.67 11.31
N ILE A 149 8.88 5.01 12.43
CA ILE A 149 10.09 5.23 13.22
C ILE A 149 11.04 4.06 12.99
N PRO A 150 12.28 4.27 12.48
CA PRO A 150 13.24 3.19 12.32
C PRO A 150 13.66 2.57 13.65
N LYS A 151 13.90 1.25 13.69
CA LYS A 151 14.45 0.58 14.89
C LYS A 151 15.82 1.12 15.32
N THR A 152 16.58 1.72 14.42
CA THR A 152 17.84 2.39 14.77
C THR A 152 17.66 3.62 15.65
N TRP A 153 16.43 4.16 15.74
CA TRP A 153 16.09 5.32 16.55
C TRP A 153 15.26 4.92 17.78
N ASP A 154 14.36 3.94 17.63
CA ASP A 154 13.60 3.35 18.73
C ASP A 154 13.67 1.82 18.62
N GLU A 155 14.57 1.21 19.39
CA GLU A 155 14.83 -0.24 19.33
C GLU A 155 13.60 -1.05 19.75
N ASP A 156 12.80 -0.55 20.68
CA ASP A 156 11.68 -1.29 21.25
C ASP A 156 10.44 -1.17 20.35
N ASN A 157 10.11 0.02 19.88
CA ASN A 157 8.86 0.30 19.18
C ASN A 157 9.01 0.61 17.68
N GLY A 158 10.25 0.66 17.17
CA GLY A 158 10.49 0.99 15.76
C GLY A 158 10.20 -0.15 14.79
N LEU A 159 10.16 0.20 13.51
CA LEU A 159 10.01 -0.66 12.35
C LEU A 159 11.35 -0.89 11.64
N ALA A 160 11.64 -2.12 11.23
CA ALA A 160 12.79 -2.46 10.41
C ALA A 160 12.48 -3.61 9.45
N PHE A 161 13.28 -3.71 8.38
CA PHE A 161 13.19 -4.74 7.36
C PHE A 161 14.50 -5.49 7.18
N ASP A 162 14.40 -6.81 7.09
CA ASP A 162 15.45 -7.71 6.64
C ASP A 162 15.06 -8.34 5.30
N PHE A 163 15.91 -8.14 4.29
CA PHE A 163 15.78 -8.79 2.99
C PHE A 163 16.86 -9.85 2.85
N VAL A 164 16.46 -11.10 3.08
CA VAL A 164 17.38 -12.23 3.23
C VAL A 164 17.16 -13.25 2.13
N GLY A 165 18.23 -13.93 1.73
CA GLY A 165 18.17 -15.08 0.81
C GLY A 165 18.36 -16.39 1.55
N VAL A 166 18.65 -17.45 0.80
CA VAL A 166 19.10 -18.70 1.38
C VAL A 166 20.41 -18.48 2.14
N ASP A 167 20.54 -19.12 3.31
CA ASP A 167 21.78 -19.04 4.08
C ASP A 167 22.91 -19.86 3.43
N LEU A 168 24.11 -19.80 4.03
CA LEU A 168 25.29 -20.53 3.56
C LEU A 168 25.10 -22.06 3.57
N GLU A 169 24.15 -22.57 4.35
CA GLU A 169 23.80 -23.99 4.44
C GLU A 169 22.69 -24.37 3.43
N GLY A 170 22.17 -23.40 2.66
CA GLY A 170 21.15 -23.57 1.65
C GLY A 170 19.71 -23.56 2.19
N LYS A 171 19.50 -23.21 3.46
CA LYS A 171 18.17 -23.15 4.07
C LYS A 171 17.44 -21.88 3.65
N ALA A 172 16.16 -22.01 3.33
CA ALA A 172 15.29 -20.86 3.05
C ALA A 172 15.11 -20.00 4.31
N PRO A 173 15.04 -18.66 4.16
CA PRO A 173 14.81 -17.79 5.30
C PRO A 173 13.41 -17.97 5.86
N MET A 174 13.26 -17.72 7.16
CA MET A 174 11.95 -17.60 7.79
C MET A 174 11.43 -16.19 7.52
N THR A 175 10.31 -16.08 6.80
CA THR A 175 9.62 -14.82 6.55
C THR A 175 8.56 -14.57 7.62
N GLY A 176 8.29 -13.31 7.92
CA GLY A 176 7.27 -12.91 8.90
C GLY A 176 7.68 -11.65 9.67
N HIS A 177 7.00 -11.42 10.79
CA HIS A 177 7.26 -10.28 11.68
C HIS A 177 7.67 -10.75 13.09
N ALA A 178 8.48 -9.94 13.77
CA ALA A 178 8.80 -10.12 15.18
C ALA A 178 9.20 -8.77 15.80
N ASN A 179 8.42 -8.26 16.75
CA ASN A 179 8.71 -7.02 17.50
C ASN A 179 9.11 -5.84 16.58
N GLY A 180 8.33 -5.60 15.52
CA GLY A 180 8.59 -4.55 14.53
C GLY A 180 9.74 -4.82 13.55
N LEU A 181 10.39 -5.98 13.59
CA LEU A 181 11.24 -6.46 12.50
C LEU A 181 10.41 -7.29 11.52
N ILE A 182 10.40 -6.91 10.25
CA ILE A 182 9.78 -7.66 9.17
C ILE A 182 10.88 -8.31 8.32
N THR A 183 10.81 -9.63 8.15
CA THR A 183 11.77 -10.41 7.38
C THR A 183 11.10 -10.96 6.13
N LEU A 184 11.68 -10.68 4.96
CA LEU A 184 11.17 -11.14 3.66
C LEU A 184 12.26 -11.89 2.90
N ASP A 185 11.87 -12.99 2.24
CA ASP A 185 12.75 -13.69 1.30
C ASP A 185 12.92 -12.83 0.06
N ILE A 186 14.14 -12.46 -0.25
CA ILE A 186 14.47 -11.68 -1.45
C ILE A 186 14.00 -12.37 -2.74
N LYS A 187 13.86 -13.71 -2.73
CA LYS A 187 13.31 -14.47 -3.86
C LYS A 187 11.85 -14.16 -4.15
N GLU A 188 11.10 -13.56 -3.24
CA GLU A 188 9.73 -13.15 -3.53
C GLU A 188 9.64 -12.06 -4.61
N ALA A 189 10.72 -11.33 -4.83
CA ALA A 189 10.83 -10.38 -5.94
C ALA A 189 11.08 -11.04 -7.29
N ASP A 190 11.31 -12.35 -7.33
CA ASP A 190 11.30 -13.16 -8.55
C ASP A 190 9.85 -13.50 -8.93
N ASP A 191 9.43 -13.08 -10.13
CA ASP A 191 8.04 -13.19 -10.56
C ASP A 191 7.61 -14.65 -10.75
N ALA A 192 8.52 -15.52 -11.23
CA ALA A 192 8.23 -16.94 -11.42
C ALA A 192 8.14 -17.67 -10.07
N HIS A 193 9.04 -17.35 -9.14
CA HIS A 193 8.96 -17.86 -7.78
C HIS A 193 7.65 -17.44 -7.09
N ARG A 194 7.31 -16.15 -7.15
CA ARG A 194 6.10 -15.62 -6.51
C ARG A 194 4.82 -16.24 -7.09
N GLU A 195 4.74 -16.42 -8.41
CA GLU A 195 3.60 -17.08 -9.04
C GLU A 195 3.50 -18.56 -8.64
N LYS A 196 4.63 -19.26 -8.55
CA LYS A 196 4.66 -20.64 -8.04
C LYS A 196 4.13 -20.71 -6.60
N VAL A 197 4.59 -19.83 -5.72
CA VAL A 197 4.13 -19.78 -4.31
C VAL A 197 2.64 -19.46 -4.25
N ARG A 198 2.16 -18.48 -5.02
CA ARG A 198 0.73 -18.12 -5.10
C ARG A 198 -0.13 -19.35 -5.42
N VAL A 199 0.24 -20.13 -6.42
CA VAL A 199 -0.49 -21.35 -6.81
C VAL A 199 -0.40 -22.43 -5.73
N GLN A 200 0.79 -22.64 -5.15
CA GLN A 200 1.00 -23.64 -4.09
C GLN A 200 0.18 -23.34 -2.83
N MET A 201 0.10 -22.07 -2.45
CA MET A 201 -0.66 -21.58 -1.29
C MET A 201 -2.14 -21.35 -1.60
N ARG A 202 -2.56 -21.55 -2.86
CA ARG A 202 -3.93 -21.28 -3.35
C ARG A 202 -4.38 -19.84 -3.08
N GLU A 203 -3.45 -18.90 -3.17
CA GLU A 203 -3.70 -17.48 -2.98
C GLU A 203 -4.32 -16.89 -4.26
N PRO A 204 -5.45 -16.17 -4.18
CA PRO A 204 -6.04 -15.53 -5.35
C PRO A 204 -5.17 -14.37 -5.84
N TYR A 205 -4.37 -13.77 -4.96
CA TYR A 205 -3.57 -12.58 -5.22
C TYR A 205 -2.29 -12.61 -4.39
N ARG A 206 -1.11 -12.47 -5.03
CA ARG A 206 0.18 -12.36 -4.33
C ARG A 206 1.08 -11.32 -4.99
N THR A 207 1.40 -10.25 -4.26
CA THR A 207 2.35 -9.22 -4.69
C THR A 207 3.29 -8.84 -3.55
N LEU A 208 4.48 -8.33 -3.89
CA LEU A 208 5.42 -7.81 -2.89
C LEU A 208 4.77 -6.76 -1.98
N LEU A 209 4.02 -5.82 -2.58
CA LEU A 209 3.35 -4.76 -1.82
C LEU A 209 2.25 -5.33 -0.91
N GLY A 210 1.51 -6.34 -1.37
CA GLY A 210 0.53 -7.04 -0.54
C GLY A 210 1.18 -7.68 0.69
N HIS A 211 2.29 -8.41 0.50
CA HIS A 211 3.00 -9.03 1.62
C HIS A 211 3.56 -8.00 2.59
N PHE A 212 4.15 -6.91 2.09
CA PHE A 212 4.56 -5.79 2.95
C PHE A 212 3.41 -5.21 3.78
N ARG A 213 2.24 -5.02 3.17
CA ARG A 213 1.06 -4.50 3.86
C ARG A 213 0.56 -5.46 4.93
N HIS A 214 0.60 -6.77 4.67
CA HIS A 214 0.26 -7.80 5.65
C HIS A 214 1.20 -7.76 6.85
N GLU A 215 2.51 -7.87 6.63
CA GLU A 215 3.50 -7.92 7.71
C GLU A 215 3.53 -6.63 8.56
N VAL A 216 3.34 -5.47 7.92
CA VAL A 216 3.22 -4.20 8.64
C VAL A 216 1.90 -4.11 9.41
N GLY A 217 0.85 -4.82 8.99
CA GLY A 217 -0.40 -4.93 9.74
C GLY A 217 -0.16 -5.50 11.13
N HIS A 218 0.66 -6.55 11.26
CA HIS A 218 1.05 -7.09 12.56
C HIS A 218 1.82 -6.09 13.42
N TYR A 219 2.76 -5.35 12.84
CA TYR A 219 3.45 -4.26 13.55
C TYR A 219 2.47 -3.20 14.08
N TYR A 220 1.49 -2.77 13.28
CA TYR A 220 0.51 -1.79 13.74
C TYR A 220 -0.52 -2.36 14.71
N TRP A 221 -0.73 -3.68 14.76
CA TRP A 221 -1.52 -4.29 15.84
C TRP A 221 -0.87 -4.05 17.20
N ASP A 222 0.44 -4.29 17.32
CA ASP A 222 1.19 -4.04 18.57
C ASP A 222 1.13 -2.56 18.97
N ARG A 223 1.18 -1.66 17.99
CA ARG A 223 1.21 -0.21 18.21
C ARG A 223 -0.15 0.39 18.56
N LEU A 224 -1.21 -0.06 17.89
CA LEU A 224 -2.52 0.59 17.92
C LEU A 224 -3.55 -0.18 18.78
N ILE A 225 -3.36 -1.48 18.99
CA ILE A 225 -4.36 -2.36 19.61
C ILE A 225 -3.92 -2.93 20.96
N ALA A 226 -2.76 -3.61 21.01
CA ALA A 226 -2.40 -4.53 22.10
C ALA A 226 -2.52 -3.96 23.53
N ASN A 227 -2.24 -2.66 23.70
CA ASN A 227 -2.24 -1.98 25.01
C ASN A 227 -3.13 -0.73 25.02
N THR A 228 -4.17 -0.70 24.20
CA THR A 228 -5.08 0.44 24.08
C THR A 228 -6.51 0.03 24.40
N HIS A 229 -7.43 0.99 24.41
CA HIS A 229 -8.85 0.72 24.62
C HIS A 229 -9.48 -0.04 23.42
N TRP A 230 -8.78 -0.15 22.29
CA TRP A 230 -9.22 -0.86 21.10
C TRP A 230 -9.13 -2.39 21.21
N LEU A 231 -8.44 -2.93 22.22
CA LEU A 231 -8.26 -4.38 22.37
C LEU A 231 -9.57 -5.16 22.55
N GLU A 232 -10.50 -4.66 23.36
CA GLU A 232 -11.78 -5.34 23.58
C GLU A 232 -12.69 -5.28 22.33
N PRO A 233 -12.86 -4.11 21.66
CA PRO A 233 -13.46 -4.04 20.34
C PRO A 233 -12.83 -4.98 19.30
N PHE A 234 -11.50 -5.05 19.26
CA PHE A 234 -10.76 -5.95 18.39
C PHE A 234 -11.16 -7.40 18.63
N ARG A 235 -11.18 -7.86 19.89
CA ARG A 235 -11.61 -9.22 20.25
C ARG A 235 -13.07 -9.50 19.85
N GLY A 236 -13.93 -8.49 19.94
CA GLY A 236 -15.33 -8.59 19.51
C GLY A 236 -15.48 -8.79 18.00
N LEU A 237 -14.56 -8.26 17.19
CA LEU A 237 -14.63 -8.31 15.72
C LEU A 237 -13.79 -9.42 15.08
N PHE A 238 -12.58 -9.64 15.57
CA PHE A 238 -11.57 -10.53 14.98
C PHE A 238 -11.43 -11.85 15.76
N GLY A 239 -11.90 -11.89 17.00
CA GLY A 239 -11.80 -13.04 17.90
C GLY A 239 -10.66 -12.90 18.93
N ASP A 240 -10.54 -13.91 19.80
CA ASP A 240 -9.59 -13.90 20.92
C ASP A 240 -8.18 -14.32 20.48
N GLU A 241 -7.29 -13.33 20.41
CA GLU A 241 -5.90 -13.48 19.98
C GLU A 241 -5.01 -14.24 20.96
N ARG A 242 -5.50 -14.51 22.18
CA ARG A 242 -4.75 -15.31 23.18
C ARG A 242 -4.73 -16.80 22.83
N THR A 243 -5.48 -17.20 21.81
CA THR A 243 -5.42 -18.55 21.24
C THR A 243 -3.97 -18.86 20.82
N SER A 244 -3.52 -20.09 21.04
CA SER A 244 -2.17 -20.51 20.61
C SER A 244 -2.04 -20.40 19.09
N TYR A 245 -1.15 -19.52 18.64
CA TYR A 245 -0.85 -19.33 17.21
C TYR A 245 -0.42 -20.64 16.55
N ALA A 246 0.48 -21.40 17.20
CA ALA A 246 0.98 -22.66 16.68
C ALA A 246 -0.14 -23.70 16.49
N ASP A 247 -1.04 -23.83 17.48
CA ASP A 247 -2.15 -24.78 17.41
C ASP A 247 -3.19 -24.35 16.36
N ALA A 248 -3.38 -23.03 16.19
CA ALA A 248 -4.28 -22.47 15.19
C ALA A 248 -3.76 -22.68 13.76
N LEU A 249 -2.46 -22.48 13.56
CA LEU A 249 -1.77 -22.77 12.31
C LEU A 249 -1.84 -24.25 11.94
N GLU A 250 -1.55 -25.15 12.89
CA GLU A 250 -1.64 -26.59 12.68
C GLU A 250 -3.07 -27.00 12.28
N ARG A 251 -4.07 -26.50 13.01
CA ARG A 251 -5.49 -26.75 12.71
C ARG A 251 -5.86 -26.28 11.31
N HIS A 252 -5.42 -25.09 10.91
CA HIS A 252 -5.71 -24.54 9.59
C HIS A 252 -5.13 -25.42 8.47
N TYR A 253 -3.89 -25.90 8.60
CA TYR A 253 -3.31 -26.79 7.58
C TYR A 253 -3.93 -28.19 7.56
N GLN A 254 -4.41 -28.68 8.71
CA GLN A 254 -5.06 -29.99 8.79
C GLN A 254 -6.51 -29.98 8.30
N GLN A 255 -7.26 -28.93 8.62
CA GLN A 255 -8.72 -28.88 8.43
C GLN A 255 -9.15 -27.91 7.32
N GLY A 256 -8.28 -26.97 6.95
CA GLY A 256 -8.62 -25.87 6.05
C GLY A 256 -9.48 -24.80 6.69
N ALA A 257 -9.87 -23.79 5.90
CA ALA A 257 -10.82 -22.78 6.32
C ALA A 257 -12.26 -23.37 6.40
N PRO A 258 -13.11 -22.88 7.32
CA PRO A 258 -14.54 -23.24 7.37
C PRO A 258 -15.25 -22.99 6.04
N GLN A 259 -16.23 -23.81 5.65
CA GLN A 259 -16.87 -23.69 4.32
C GLN A 259 -17.53 -22.34 4.05
N ASP A 260 -17.98 -21.66 5.11
CA ASP A 260 -18.64 -20.36 5.11
C ASP A 260 -17.68 -19.18 5.34
N TRP A 261 -16.36 -19.40 5.32
CA TRP A 261 -15.37 -18.34 5.59
C TRP A 261 -15.59 -17.08 4.75
N ALA A 262 -16.00 -17.22 3.48
CA ALA A 262 -16.20 -16.10 2.56
C ALA A 262 -17.36 -15.16 2.97
N GLN A 263 -18.18 -15.54 3.95
CA GLN A 263 -19.23 -14.71 4.52
C GLN A 263 -18.73 -13.81 5.67
N HIS A 264 -17.51 -14.05 6.16
CA HIS A 264 -16.98 -13.44 7.39
C HIS A 264 -15.56 -12.86 7.27
N PHE A 265 -14.77 -13.36 6.32
CA PHE A 265 -13.35 -13.07 6.20
C PHE A 265 -12.98 -12.66 4.77
N VAL A 266 -11.94 -11.83 4.66
CA VAL A 266 -11.43 -11.35 3.36
C VAL A 266 -10.66 -12.43 2.60
N SER A 267 -10.09 -13.40 3.31
CA SER A 267 -9.36 -14.54 2.75
C SER A 267 -9.56 -15.79 3.60
N ALA A 268 -9.27 -16.96 3.02
CA ALA A 268 -9.28 -18.21 3.77
C ALA A 268 -8.22 -18.21 4.89
N TYR A 269 -7.06 -17.59 4.66
CA TYR A 269 -5.96 -17.53 5.62
C TYR A 269 -6.29 -16.64 6.83
N ALA A 270 -7.12 -15.60 6.65
CA ALA A 270 -7.64 -14.80 7.75
C ALA A 270 -8.40 -15.64 8.81
N THR A 271 -8.89 -16.83 8.46
CA THR A 271 -9.51 -17.74 9.45
C THR A 271 -8.52 -18.43 10.38
N MET A 272 -7.22 -18.35 10.08
CA MET A 272 -6.17 -19.07 10.80
C MET A 272 -6.04 -18.56 12.24
N HIS A 273 -5.95 -17.24 12.43
CA HIS A 273 -5.80 -16.62 13.75
C HIS A 273 -6.35 -15.18 13.72
N PRO A 274 -6.86 -14.62 14.85
CA PRO A 274 -7.30 -13.23 14.90
C PRO A 274 -6.24 -12.20 14.45
N TRP A 275 -4.96 -12.46 14.72
CA TRP A 275 -3.86 -11.64 14.18
C TRP A 275 -3.75 -11.69 12.66
N GLU A 276 -4.03 -12.84 12.03
CA GLU A 276 -4.04 -12.92 10.57
C GLU A 276 -5.26 -12.25 9.96
N ASP A 277 -6.44 -12.38 10.60
CA ASP A 277 -7.64 -11.66 10.18
C ASP A 277 -7.41 -10.14 10.23
N TRP A 278 -6.74 -9.66 11.27
CA TRP A 278 -6.27 -8.27 11.36
C TRP A 278 -5.33 -7.92 10.20
N ALA A 279 -4.23 -8.65 10.03
CA ALA A 279 -3.20 -8.32 9.05
C ALA A 279 -3.72 -8.39 7.61
N GLU A 280 -4.55 -9.39 7.29
CA GLU A 280 -5.20 -9.52 5.99
C GLU A 280 -6.20 -8.37 5.75
N THR A 281 -7.03 -8.04 6.74
CA THR A 281 -8.01 -6.94 6.61
C THR A 281 -7.32 -5.58 6.56
N TRP A 282 -6.23 -5.38 7.31
CA TRP A 282 -5.37 -4.19 7.27
C TRP A 282 -4.73 -4.03 5.90
N ALA A 283 -4.14 -5.11 5.37
CA ALA A 283 -3.55 -5.08 4.05
C ALA A 283 -4.58 -4.74 2.97
N HIS A 284 -5.80 -5.24 3.15
CA HIS A 284 -6.93 -4.96 2.29
C HIS A 284 -7.39 -3.49 2.38
N TYR A 285 -7.50 -2.93 3.59
CA TYR A 285 -7.80 -1.52 3.79
C TYR A 285 -6.78 -0.62 3.08
N LEU A 286 -5.49 -0.89 3.26
CA LEU A 286 -4.43 -0.15 2.57
C LEU A 286 -4.48 -0.35 1.05
N HIS A 287 -4.86 -1.52 0.57
CA HIS A 287 -5.08 -1.74 -0.86
C HIS A 287 -6.17 -0.82 -1.41
N MET A 288 -7.34 -0.80 -0.77
CA MET A 288 -8.48 0.01 -1.19
C MET A 288 -8.13 1.50 -1.19
N MET A 289 -7.52 1.99 -0.11
CA MET A 289 -7.19 3.42 0.05
C MET A 289 -6.25 3.91 -1.06
N ASP A 290 -5.14 3.20 -1.33
CA ASP A 290 -4.16 3.63 -2.33
C ASP A 290 -4.70 3.50 -3.77
N ALA A 291 -5.54 2.49 -4.03
CA ALA A 291 -6.09 2.25 -5.36
C ALA A 291 -7.18 3.27 -5.73
N VAL A 292 -8.08 3.61 -4.80
CA VAL A 292 -9.06 4.68 -4.99
C VAL A 292 -8.38 6.03 -5.11
N ASP A 293 -7.43 6.35 -4.23
CA ASP A 293 -6.64 7.60 -4.31
C ASP A 293 -5.97 7.75 -5.68
N THR A 294 -5.33 6.67 -6.16
CA THR A 294 -4.73 6.63 -7.49
C THR A 294 -5.77 6.88 -8.59
N ALA A 295 -6.91 6.19 -8.55
CA ALA A 295 -7.96 6.31 -9.57
C ALA A 295 -8.56 7.74 -9.62
N LEU A 296 -8.83 8.34 -8.46
CA LEU A 296 -9.28 9.73 -8.35
C LEU A 296 -8.24 10.70 -8.93
N GLY A 297 -6.95 10.45 -8.69
CA GLY A 297 -5.85 11.23 -9.28
C GLY A 297 -5.74 11.12 -10.82
N PHE A 298 -6.39 10.13 -11.44
CA PHE A 298 -6.54 10.02 -12.90
C PHE A 298 -7.90 10.52 -13.41
N GLY A 299 -8.77 11.03 -12.53
CA GLY A 299 -10.14 11.39 -12.88
C GLY A 299 -11.00 10.19 -13.25
N MET A 300 -10.62 8.97 -12.84
CA MET A 300 -11.43 7.78 -13.05
C MET A 300 -12.62 7.82 -12.09
N SER A 301 -13.83 7.74 -12.65
CA SER A 301 -15.07 7.64 -11.90
C SER A 301 -15.90 6.50 -12.45
N ALA A 302 -16.39 5.64 -11.55
CA ALA A 302 -17.25 4.51 -11.90
C ALA A 302 -18.75 4.86 -11.89
N LYS A 303 -19.11 6.09 -11.48
CA LYS A 303 -20.51 6.56 -11.30
C LYS A 303 -21.42 6.40 -12.52
N GLU A 304 -20.86 6.27 -13.72
CA GLU A 304 -21.64 6.12 -14.97
C GLU A 304 -21.85 4.66 -15.41
N SER A 305 -21.36 3.69 -14.63
CA SER A 305 -21.52 2.27 -14.97
C SER A 305 -22.77 1.71 -14.28
N ASP A 306 -23.73 1.20 -15.06
CA ASP A 306 -24.94 0.49 -14.58
C ASP A 306 -24.57 -0.90 -14.01
N PHE A 307 -23.71 -0.95 -12.98
CA PHE A 307 -23.52 -2.18 -12.22
C PHE A 307 -24.60 -2.28 -11.14
N ASP A 308 -25.36 -3.38 -11.17
CA ASP A 308 -26.34 -3.70 -10.12
C ASP A 308 -25.62 -4.24 -8.87
N TYR A 309 -24.91 -3.36 -8.17
CA TYR A 309 -24.34 -3.67 -6.85
C TYR A 309 -25.19 -3.02 -5.75
N PRO A 310 -25.79 -3.81 -4.85
CA PRO A 310 -26.49 -3.25 -3.71
C PRO A 310 -25.48 -2.56 -2.79
N ALA A 311 -25.63 -1.25 -2.62
CA ALA A 311 -24.80 -0.48 -1.69
C ALA A 311 -24.92 -1.05 -0.26
N PHE A 312 -23.81 -1.05 0.48
CA PHE A 312 -23.84 -1.49 1.86
C PHE A 312 -24.69 -0.56 2.74
N PRO A 313 -25.55 -1.11 3.63
CA PRO A 313 -26.28 -0.30 4.60
C PRO A 313 -25.36 0.14 5.74
N LEU A 314 -25.75 1.22 6.45
CA LEU A 314 -25.04 1.69 7.66
C LEU A 314 -24.89 0.60 8.73
N SER A 315 -25.82 -0.36 8.80
CA SER A 315 -25.75 -1.50 9.73
C SER A 315 -24.59 -2.47 9.45
N ALA A 316 -23.90 -2.36 8.30
CA ALA A 316 -22.69 -3.13 8.01
C ALA A 316 -21.44 -2.54 8.67
N LEU A 317 -21.51 -1.32 9.21
CA LEU A 317 -20.40 -0.65 9.88
C LEU A 317 -20.20 -1.18 11.30
N TYR A 318 -18.96 -1.14 11.78
CA TYR A 318 -18.62 -1.43 13.18
C TYR A 318 -19.38 -0.51 14.16
N ASP A 319 -19.41 0.79 13.86
CA ASP A 319 -20.26 1.78 14.54
C ASP A 319 -21.22 2.42 13.51
N PRO A 320 -22.46 1.92 13.40
CA PRO A 320 -23.46 2.45 12.47
C PRO A 320 -23.89 3.89 12.73
N GLN A 321 -23.62 4.42 13.93
CA GLN A 321 -24.00 5.78 14.34
C GLN A 321 -22.84 6.76 14.19
N HIS A 322 -21.66 6.30 13.79
CA HIS A 322 -20.50 7.16 13.60
C HIS A 322 -20.80 8.25 12.55
N PRO A 323 -20.54 9.54 12.82
CA PRO A 323 -20.87 10.63 11.91
C PRO A 323 -20.24 10.49 10.51
N GLU A 324 -19.06 9.88 10.42
CA GLU A 324 -18.30 9.68 9.18
C GLU A 324 -18.64 8.35 8.47
N GLY A 325 -19.49 7.52 9.07
CA GLY A 325 -19.93 6.24 8.50
C GLY A 325 -20.45 6.35 7.04
N PRO A 326 -21.30 7.34 6.70
CA PRO A 326 -21.74 7.55 5.32
C PRO A 326 -20.59 7.84 4.33
N ALA A 327 -19.57 8.61 4.75
CA ALA A 327 -18.43 8.93 3.89
C ALA A 327 -17.55 7.69 3.66
N PHE A 328 -17.31 6.90 4.72
CA PHE A 328 -16.60 5.63 4.62
C PHE A 328 -17.32 4.64 3.69
N LEU A 329 -18.65 4.50 3.79
CA LEU A 329 -19.41 3.65 2.88
C LEU A 329 -19.37 4.14 1.43
N SER A 330 -19.43 5.45 1.21
CA SER A 330 -19.27 6.03 -0.13
C SER A 330 -17.96 5.60 -0.77
N PHE A 331 -16.86 5.65 0.00
CA PHE A 331 -15.55 5.16 -0.43
C PHE A 331 -15.53 3.65 -0.73
N VAL A 332 -16.08 2.82 0.16
CA VAL A 332 -16.15 1.37 -0.04
C VAL A 332 -16.94 1.02 -1.31
N ASN A 333 -18.10 1.65 -1.50
CA ASN A 333 -18.94 1.42 -2.68
C ASN A 333 -18.23 1.88 -3.97
N ALA A 334 -17.57 3.04 -3.95
CA ALA A 334 -16.77 3.53 -5.08
C ALA A 334 -15.63 2.57 -5.45
N TRP A 335 -14.97 1.97 -4.44
CA TRP A 335 -13.96 0.94 -4.68
C TRP A 335 -14.54 -0.29 -5.39
N ILE A 336 -15.71 -0.77 -4.97
CA ILE A 336 -16.34 -1.97 -5.54
C ILE A 336 -16.72 -1.75 -6.99
N GLU A 337 -17.30 -0.59 -7.32
CA GLU A 337 -17.62 -0.21 -8.69
C GLU A 337 -16.35 -0.16 -9.56
N LEU A 338 -15.31 0.50 -9.06
CA LEU A 338 -14.01 0.58 -9.75
C LEU A 338 -13.38 -0.81 -9.95
N ALA A 339 -13.39 -1.65 -8.92
CA ALA A 339 -12.88 -3.02 -8.99
C ALA A 339 -13.65 -3.85 -10.03
N GLY A 340 -14.98 -3.69 -10.10
CA GLY A 340 -15.81 -4.29 -11.15
C GLY A 340 -15.37 -3.89 -12.56
N MET A 341 -15.17 -2.59 -12.80
CA MET A 341 -14.64 -2.10 -14.09
C MET A 341 -13.26 -2.69 -14.41
N LEU A 342 -12.34 -2.69 -13.43
CA LEU A 342 -10.97 -3.20 -13.61
C LEU A 342 -10.96 -4.71 -13.88
N ASN A 343 -11.85 -5.48 -13.27
CA ASN A 343 -12.00 -6.91 -13.53
C ASN A 343 -12.51 -7.15 -14.96
N GLU A 344 -13.52 -6.43 -15.41
CA GLU A 344 -14.01 -6.55 -16.80
C GLU A 344 -12.95 -6.15 -17.83
N LEU A 345 -12.18 -5.08 -17.57
CA LEU A 345 -11.02 -4.71 -18.39
C LEU A 345 -9.97 -5.82 -18.41
N SER A 346 -9.66 -6.42 -17.27
CA SER A 346 -8.68 -7.52 -17.18
C SER A 346 -9.14 -8.75 -17.97
N ARG A 347 -10.40 -9.15 -17.80
CA ARG A 347 -11.03 -10.26 -18.55
C ARG A 347 -11.00 -10.01 -20.06
N SER A 348 -11.24 -8.77 -20.50
CA SER A 348 -11.19 -8.40 -21.93
C SER A 348 -9.80 -8.61 -22.57
N MET A 349 -8.74 -8.56 -21.75
CA MET A 349 -7.36 -8.80 -22.17
C MET A 349 -6.87 -10.23 -21.89
N GLY A 350 -7.76 -11.12 -21.44
CA GLY A 350 -7.43 -12.49 -21.05
C GLY A 350 -6.59 -12.60 -19.78
N GLN A 351 -6.59 -11.56 -18.94
CA GLN A 351 -5.95 -11.57 -17.63
C GLN A 351 -6.92 -12.06 -16.55
N PRO A 352 -6.43 -12.65 -15.45
CA PRO A 352 -7.23 -12.90 -14.25
C PRO A 352 -7.85 -11.62 -13.71
N ASP A 353 -8.86 -11.76 -12.84
CA ASP A 353 -9.44 -10.64 -12.12
C ASP A 353 -8.35 -9.85 -11.39
N PHE A 354 -8.32 -8.54 -11.63
CA PHE A 354 -7.41 -7.62 -10.96
C PHE A 354 -7.64 -7.62 -9.46
N TYR A 355 -8.90 -7.65 -9.07
CA TYR A 355 -9.37 -7.70 -7.69
C TYR A 355 -10.29 -8.92 -7.53
N PRO A 356 -9.74 -10.08 -7.10
CA PRO A 356 -10.47 -11.34 -6.99
C PRO A 356 -11.20 -11.52 -5.64
N PHE A 357 -11.43 -10.44 -4.90
CA PHE A 357 -12.01 -10.50 -3.55
C PHE A 357 -13.49 -10.15 -3.57
N VAL A 358 -14.24 -10.78 -2.67
CA VAL A 358 -15.64 -10.46 -2.38
C VAL A 358 -15.70 -9.99 -0.93
N LEU A 359 -16.27 -8.81 -0.70
CA LEU A 359 -16.34 -8.22 0.64
C LEU A 359 -17.71 -8.51 1.27
N PRO A 360 -17.81 -9.38 2.29
CA PRO A 360 -19.05 -9.53 3.04
C PRO A 360 -19.25 -8.36 4.03
N PRO A 361 -20.49 -8.11 4.51
CA PRO A 361 -20.77 -7.09 5.52
C PRO A 361 -19.89 -7.18 6.77
N ALA A 362 -19.54 -8.40 7.21
CA ALA A 362 -18.64 -8.61 8.35
C ALA A 362 -17.24 -8.03 8.10
N THR A 363 -16.71 -8.13 6.88
CA THR A 363 -15.44 -7.51 6.50
C THR A 363 -15.56 -5.99 6.42
N ILE A 364 -16.71 -5.45 5.98
CA ILE A 364 -16.94 -3.99 5.99
C ILE A 364 -16.87 -3.43 7.42
N ALA A 365 -17.44 -4.13 8.40
CA ALA A 365 -17.33 -3.74 9.80
C ALA A 365 -15.86 -3.69 10.26
N LYS A 366 -15.06 -4.71 9.94
CA LYS A 366 -13.62 -4.75 10.26
C LYS A 366 -12.82 -3.65 9.56
N LEU A 367 -13.12 -3.36 8.29
CA LEU A 367 -12.48 -2.27 7.55
C LEU A 367 -12.83 -0.90 8.18
N HIS A 368 -14.08 -0.71 8.59
CA HIS A 368 -14.49 0.51 9.30
C HIS A 368 -13.81 0.64 10.66
N PHE A 369 -13.65 -0.47 11.38
CA PHE A 369 -12.88 -0.49 12.63
C PHE A 369 -11.44 -0.02 12.43
N ILE A 370 -10.74 -0.58 11.43
CA ILE A 370 -9.37 -0.16 11.09
C ILE A 370 -9.31 1.33 10.72
N HIS A 371 -10.32 1.80 9.97
CA HIS A 371 -10.43 3.21 9.61
C HIS A 371 -10.47 4.10 10.88
N LEU A 372 -11.37 3.81 11.82
CA LEU A 372 -11.50 4.59 13.07
C LEU A 372 -10.23 4.54 13.93
N VAL A 373 -9.59 3.37 14.04
CA VAL A 373 -8.31 3.22 14.75
C VAL A 373 -7.23 4.12 14.16
N ILE A 374 -7.13 4.19 12.83
CA ILE A 374 -6.17 5.06 12.14
C ILE A 374 -6.50 6.54 12.36
N GLN A 375 -7.77 6.93 12.34
CA GLN A 375 -8.17 8.32 12.58
C GLN A 375 -7.80 8.80 13.97
N GLU A 376 -8.07 7.99 15.00
CA GLU A 376 -7.80 8.40 16.39
C GLU A 376 -6.31 8.62 16.67
N GLU A 377 -5.42 7.86 16.02
CA GLU A 377 -3.96 8.04 16.11
C GLU A 377 -3.49 9.39 15.53
N GLY A 378 -4.41 10.23 15.04
CA GLY A 378 -4.10 11.46 14.30
C GLY A 378 -3.88 11.19 12.82
N GLY A 379 -4.40 10.06 12.32
CA GLY A 379 -4.35 9.73 10.93
C GLY A 379 -5.14 10.72 10.07
N ARG A 380 -4.75 10.83 8.80
CA ARG A 380 -5.39 11.71 7.81
C ARG A 380 -6.23 10.90 6.83
N ALA A 381 -6.85 9.83 7.30
CA ALA A 381 -7.58 8.93 6.41
C ALA A 381 -8.82 9.61 5.78
N ASP A 382 -9.44 10.59 6.45
CA ASP A 382 -10.58 11.35 5.90
C ASP A 382 -10.16 12.27 4.77
N GLU A 383 -8.92 12.74 4.74
CA GLU A 383 -8.42 13.54 3.60
C GLU A 383 -8.49 12.74 2.30
N VAL A 384 -8.39 11.41 2.36
CA VAL A 384 -8.57 10.51 1.21
C VAL A 384 -10.05 10.25 0.92
N LEU A 385 -10.91 10.28 1.93
CA LEU A 385 -12.36 10.09 1.78
C LEU A 385 -13.09 11.34 1.24
N GLN A 386 -12.48 12.52 1.37
CA GLN A 386 -13.01 13.76 0.83
C GLN A 386 -12.87 13.78 -0.70
N VAL A 387 -13.85 13.21 -1.38
CA VAL A 387 -14.06 13.45 -2.82
C VAL A 387 -14.45 14.93 -2.99
N PRO A 388 -13.79 15.72 -3.85
CA PRO A 388 -14.29 17.05 -4.18
C PRO A 388 -15.70 16.90 -4.75
N SER A 389 -16.65 17.58 -4.11
CA SER A 389 -18.06 17.62 -4.48
C SER A 389 -18.30 18.06 -5.92
#